data_AF-A0A3D9ME01-F1
#
_entry.id   AF-A0A3D9ME01-F1
#
_cell.length_a   1.000
_cell.length_b   1.000
_cell.length_c   1.000
_cell.angle_alpha   90.00
_cell.angle_beta   90.00
_cell.angle_gamma   90.00
#
_symmetry.space_group_name_H-M   'P 1'
#
loop_
_entity.id
_entity.type
_entity.pdbx_description
1 polymer ?
#
loop_
_entity_poly.entity_id
_entity_poly.type
_entity_poly.pdbx_seq_one_letter_code
_entity_poly.pdbx_strand_id
1 'polypeptide(L)'
;MTIHASSSVDDDPVVLLEAWSIRESNTGARYFVGFNLAERDGRVSTAIISFDPITRTGVTATGRRYVLVGRAGFDRDAEYVWQWAVRQWRIEKWSDVTAELVSDWRQPLPAGQRDEVESTAAERRAPTVSEMAGFERRSDWATDFTEDADDHAA
;
A
#
# COMPACT_ATOMS: atom_id res chain seq x y z
N MET A 1 23.62 23.34 17.37
CA MET A 1 22.64 23.47 16.26
C MET A 1 22.57 22.12 15.57
N THR A 2 21.49 21.36 15.81
CA THR A 2 21.35 20.00 15.31
C THR A 2 20.65 20.06 13.95
N ILE A 3 21.40 19.79 12.89
CA ILE A 3 20.84 19.58 11.56
C ILE A 3 20.01 18.29 11.62
N HIS A 4 18.69 18.39 11.47
CA HIS A 4 17.87 17.21 11.23
C HIS A 4 18.16 16.73 9.82
N ALA A 5 18.91 15.62 9.71
CA ALA A 5 19.00 14.86 8.48
C ALA A 5 17.57 14.47 8.10
N SER A 6 17.06 15.13 7.06
CA SER A 6 15.80 14.80 6.43
C SER A 6 15.92 13.34 6.01
N SER A 7 15.06 12.49 6.55
CA SER A 7 14.96 11.09 6.13
C SER A 7 14.95 11.04 4.61
N SER A 8 15.99 10.43 4.03
CA SER A 8 16.16 10.29 2.59
C SER A 8 14.86 9.81 1.97
N VAL A 9 14.51 10.44 0.86
CA VAL A 9 13.40 10.10 -0.04
C VAL A 9 13.74 8.80 -0.79
N ASP A 10 14.05 7.74 -0.03
CA ASP A 10 14.41 6.39 -0.49
C ASP A 10 13.70 5.36 0.40
N ASP A 11 12.42 5.60 0.67
CA ASP A 11 11.51 4.62 1.24
C ASP A 11 10.61 4.22 0.07
N ASP A 12 11.01 3.18 -0.67
CA ASP A 12 10.33 2.67 -1.87
C ASP A 12 8.90 2.25 -1.47
N PRO A 13 7.87 3.12 -1.61
CA PRO A 13 6.57 2.82 -1.05
C PRO A 13 5.88 1.99 -2.11
N VAL A 14 6.02 0.67 -2.01
CA VAL A 14 5.26 -0.26 -2.84
C VAL A 14 3.78 0.01 -2.59
N VAL A 15 3.09 0.52 -3.61
CA VAL A 15 1.67 0.87 -3.50
C VAL A 15 0.83 -0.29 -4.01
N LEU A 16 0.01 -0.84 -3.13
CA LEU A 16 -0.95 -1.89 -3.44
C LEU A 16 -2.25 -1.25 -3.93
N LEU A 17 -2.66 -1.57 -5.16
CA LEU A 17 -3.90 -1.09 -5.75
C LEU A 17 -4.95 -2.19 -5.89
N GLU A 18 -6.16 -1.88 -5.44
CA GLU A 18 -7.40 -2.62 -5.72
C GLU A 18 -8.33 -1.80 -6.61
N ALA A 19 -9.31 -2.44 -7.27
CA ALA A 19 -10.27 -1.78 -8.16
C ALA A 19 -9.56 -0.86 -9.16
N TRP A 20 -8.49 -1.38 -9.75
CA TRP A 20 -7.55 -0.61 -10.54
C TRP A 20 -7.94 -0.58 -12.02
N SER A 21 -7.40 0.39 -12.74
CA SER A 21 -7.55 0.61 -14.17
C SER A 21 -6.30 1.30 -14.70
N ILE A 22 -5.90 0.98 -15.94
CA ILE A 22 -4.78 1.61 -16.65
C ILE A 22 -5.36 2.53 -17.70
N ARG A 23 -5.14 3.83 -17.52
CA ARG A 23 -5.62 4.86 -18.45
C ARG A 23 -4.46 5.38 -19.28
N GLU A 24 -4.61 5.35 -20.60
CA GLU A 24 -3.66 5.94 -21.54
C GLU A 24 -4.19 7.29 -22.01
N SER A 25 -3.36 8.33 -21.94
CA SER A 25 -3.66 9.64 -22.52
C SER A 25 -3.30 9.68 -24.00
N ASN A 26 -3.85 10.64 -24.73
CA ASN A 26 -3.53 10.86 -26.15
C ASN A 26 -2.03 11.11 -26.44
N THR A 27 -1.25 11.49 -25.42
CA THR A 27 0.21 11.63 -25.51
C THR A 27 0.97 10.30 -25.44
N GLY A 28 0.27 9.17 -25.27
CA GLY A 28 0.84 7.84 -25.08
C GLY A 28 1.33 7.58 -23.64
N ALA A 29 1.11 8.52 -22.71
CA ALA A 29 1.44 8.31 -21.31
C ALA A 29 0.35 7.48 -20.63
N ARG A 30 0.77 6.49 -19.84
CA ARG A 30 -0.13 5.58 -19.12
C ARG A 30 -0.10 5.89 -17.64
N TYR A 31 -1.23 5.72 -16.97
CA TYR A 31 -1.41 6.02 -15.56
C TYR A 31 -2.20 4.90 -14.89
N PHE A 32 -1.74 4.42 -13.74
CA PHE A 32 -2.56 3.59 -12.85
C PHE A 32 -3.54 4.47 -12.08
N VAL A 33 -4.80 4.07 -12.08
CA VAL A 33 -5.89 4.65 -11.30
C VAL A 33 -6.53 3.52 -10.51
N GLY A 34 -6.71 3.69 -9.20
CA GLY A 34 -7.35 2.65 -8.39
C GLY A 34 -7.45 3.04 -6.93
N PHE A 35 -7.94 2.12 -6.12
CA PHE A 35 -8.03 2.29 -4.68
C PHE A 35 -6.75 1.79 -4.00
N ASN A 36 -6.09 2.65 -3.24
CA ASN A 36 -4.89 2.33 -2.49
C ASN A 36 -5.27 1.60 -1.20
N LEU A 37 -4.80 0.37 -1.01
CA LEU A 37 -5.11 -0.40 0.21
C LEU A 37 -4.40 0.14 1.45
N ALA A 38 -3.21 0.73 1.29
CA ALA A 38 -2.40 1.20 2.41
C ALA A 38 -2.98 2.46 3.06
N GLU A 39 -3.40 3.42 2.23
CA GLU A 39 -3.94 4.72 2.68
C GLU A 39 -5.49 4.75 2.66
N ARG A 40 -6.11 3.72 2.05
CA ARG A 40 -7.56 3.56 1.92
C ARG A 40 -8.23 4.73 1.18
N ASP A 41 -7.58 5.23 0.14
CA ASP A 41 -8.04 6.33 -0.69
C ASP A 41 -7.95 6.01 -2.19
N GLY A 42 -8.72 6.74 -3.00
CA GLY A 42 -8.57 6.71 -4.45
C GLY A 42 -7.27 7.38 -4.88
N ARG A 43 -6.42 6.68 -5.63
CA ARG A 43 -5.11 7.18 -6.04
C ARG A 43 -4.91 7.10 -7.54
N VAL A 44 -4.30 8.16 -8.07
CA VAL A 44 -3.74 8.21 -9.43
C VAL A 44 -2.22 8.25 -9.34
N SER A 45 -1.58 7.42 -10.15
CA SER A 45 -0.12 7.40 -10.30
C SER A 45 0.32 8.34 -11.42
N THR A 46 1.60 8.71 -11.42
CA THR A 46 2.23 9.45 -12.54
C THR A 46 2.49 8.53 -13.73
N ALA A 47 3.00 9.10 -14.84
CA ALA A 47 3.32 8.34 -16.06
C ALA A 47 4.11 7.06 -15.76
N ILE A 48 3.61 5.94 -16.25
CA ILE A 48 4.21 4.61 -16.13
C ILE A 48 5.38 4.52 -17.10
N ILE A 49 6.55 4.15 -16.59
CA ILE A 49 7.77 3.96 -17.40
C ILE A 49 8.01 2.50 -17.74
N SER A 50 7.59 1.58 -16.85
CA SER A 50 7.73 0.15 -17.04
C SER A 50 6.54 -0.54 -16.41
N PHE A 51 5.97 -1.51 -17.11
CA PHE A 51 4.86 -2.31 -16.61
C PHE A 51 5.08 -3.75 -17.01
N ASP A 52 5.07 -4.64 -16.03
CA ASP A 52 5.15 -6.07 -16.22
C ASP A 52 3.75 -6.68 -15.99
N PRO A 53 3.07 -7.17 -17.05
CA PRO A 53 1.72 -7.71 -16.93
C PRO A 53 1.68 -9.09 -16.27
N ILE A 54 2.82 -9.80 -16.18
CA ILE A 54 2.90 -11.15 -15.58
C ILE A 54 2.85 -11.03 -14.06
N THR A 55 3.71 -10.18 -13.51
CA THR A 55 3.78 -9.85 -12.08
C THR A 55 2.77 -8.76 -11.68
N ARG A 56 2.07 -8.19 -12.67
CA ARG A 56 1.14 -7.06 -12.53
C ARG A 56 1.71 -5.92 -11.69
N THR A 57 2.99 -5.65 -11.93
CA THR A 57 3.78 -4.67 -11.22
C THR A 57 4.26 -3.62 -12.20
N GLY A 58 4.08 -2.35 -11.85
CA GLY A 58 4.52 -1.23 -12.68
C GLY A 58 5.39 -0.27 -11.90
N VAL A 59 6.34 0.36 -12.59
CA VAL A 59 7.18 1.43 -12.08
C VAL A 59 6.80 2.72 -12.79
N THR A 60 6.66 3.78 -12.01
CA THR A 60 6.32 5.12 -12.52
C THR A 60 7.55 6.01 -12.64
N ALA A 61 7.40 7.14 -13.34
CA ALA A 61 8.48 8.11 -13.54
C ALA A 61 9.08 8.66 -12.23
N THR A 62 8.33 8.58 -11.12
CA THR A 62 8.81 8.98 -9.79
C THR A 62 9.65 7.89 -9.10
N GLY A 63 9.85 6.73 -9.74
CA GLY A 63 10.52 5.56 -9.16
C GLY A 63 9.61 4.67 -8.33
N ARG A 64 8.37 5.09 -8.06
CA ARG A 64 7.43 4.32 -7.23
C ARG A 64 6.95 3.07 -7.93
N ARG A 65 6.95 1.96 -7.19
CA ARG A 65 6.43 0.66 -7.59
C ARG A 65 4.96 0.50 -7.20
N TYR A 66 4.14 0.13 -8.15
CA TYR A 66 2.72 -0.15 -7.99
C TYR A 66 2.45 -1.61 -8.27
N VAL A 67 1.74 -2.29 -7.38
CA VAL A 67 1.38 -3.70 -7.54
C VAL A 67 -0.14 -3.82 -7.56
N LEU A 68 -0.64 -4.43 -8.63
CA LEU A 68 -2.07 -4.52 -8.92
C LEU A 68 -2.63 -5.83 -8.35
N VAL A 69 -2.94 -5.79 -7.05
CA VAL A 69 -3.40 -6.97 -6.31
C VAL A 69 -4.87 -7.29 -6.52
N GLY A 70 -5.72 -6.27 -6.60
CA GLY A 70 -7.18 -6.41 -6.71
C GLY A 70 -7.67 -6.89 -8.08
N ARG A 71 -8.99 -7.06 -8.18
CA ARG A 71 -9.66 -7.11 -9.49
C ARG A 71 -9.56 -5.72 -10.14
N ALA A 72 -9.39 -5.66 -11.46
CA ALA A 72 -9.63 -4.40 -12.14
C ALA A 72 -11.11 -4.04 -12.03
N GLY A 73 -11.38 -2.75 -11.85
CA GLY A 73 -12.72 -2.29 -11.53
C GLY A 73 -12.86 -0.79 -11.52
N PHE A 74 -14.09 -0.36 -11.30
CA PHE A 74 -14.43 1.05 -11.14
C PHE A 74 -14.57 1.33 -9.65
N ASP A 75 -13.80 2.32 -9.17
CA ASP A 75 -13.94 2.88 -7.84
C ASP A 75 -14.29 4.37 -7.93
N ARG A 76 -15.21 4.81 -7.06
CA ARG A 76 -15.75 6.18 -7.12
C ARG A 76 -14.70 7.22 -6.70
N ASP A 77 -13.92 6.91 -5.67
CA ASP A 77 -12.87 7.80 -5.17
C ASP A 77 -11.71 7.87 -6.16
N ALA A 78 -11.35 6.72 -6.74
CA ALA A 78 -10.33 6.67 -7.78
C ALA A 78 -10.73 7.47 -9.04
N GLU A 79 -12.00 7.39 -9.46
CA GLU A 79 -12.51 8.20 -10.56
C GLU A 79 -12.52 9.69 -10.21
N TYR A 80 -12.90 10.08 -8.99
CA TYR A 80 -12.86 11.47 -8.55
C TYR A 80 -11.44 12.05 -8.67
N VAL A 81 -10.44 11.31 -8.16
CA VAL A 81 -9.04 11.72 -8.20
C VAL A 81 -8.50 11.74 -9.63
N TRP A 82 -8.93 10.79 -10.48
CA TRP A 82 -8.61 10.83 -11.91
C TRP A 82 -9.17 12.08 -12.60
N GLN A 83 -10.45 12.41 -12.41
CA GLN A 83 -11.06 13.59 -13.00
C GLN A 83 -10.31 14.87 -12.58
N TRP A 84 -9.87 14.94 -11.32
CA TRP A 84 -9.03 16.03 -10.85
C TRP A 84 -7.67 16.06 -11.56
N ALA A 85 -7.00 14.93 -11.69
CA ALA A 85 -5.71 14.82 -12.37
C ALA A 85 -5.78 15.14 -13.87
N VAL A 86 -6.84 14.72 -14.56
CA VAL A 86 -7.11 15.06 -15.97
C VAL A 86 -7.17 16.58 -16.14
N ARG A 87 -7.86 17.28 -15.24
CA ARG A 87 -7.95 18.75 -15.27
C ARG A 87 -6.62 19.41 -14.95
N GLN A 88 -5.89 18.89 -13.97
CA GLN A 88 -4.60 19.43 -13.54
C GLN A 88 -3.50 19.24 -14.58
N TRP A 89 -3.46 18.07 -15.23
CA TRP A 89 -2.47 17.71 -16.26
C TRP A 89 -2.92 18.05 -17.68
N ARG A 90 -4.11 18.66 -17.82
CA ARG A 90 -4.70 19.05 -19.11
C ARG A 90 -4.77 17.89 -20.12
N ILE A 91 -5.17 16.71 -19.64
CA ILE A 91 -5.38 15.55 -20.50
C ILE A 91 -6.68 15.76 -21.28
N GLU A 92 -6.58 16.01 -22.58
CA GLU A 92 -7.78 16.25 -23.42
C GLU A 92 -8.57 14.98 -23.72
N LYS A 93 -7.86 13.87 -23.92
CA LYS A 93 -8.44 12.56 -24.21
C LYS A 93 -7.65 11.47 -23.52
N TRP A 94 -8.37 10.49 -23.02
CA TRP A 94 -7.83 9.27 -22.44
C TRP A 94 -8.71 8.08 -22.79
N SER A 95 -8.15 6.89 -22.71
CA SER A 95 -8.86 5.63 -22.93
C SER A 95 -8.40 4.60 -21.91
N ASP A 96 -9.31 3.69 -21.54
CA ASP A 96 -8.97 2.56 -20.68
C ASP A 96 -8.33 1.45 -21.51
N VAL A 97 -7.05 1.18 -21.26
CA VAL A 97 -6.26 0.14 -21.94
C VAL A 97 -6.04 -1.07 -21.04
N THR A 98 -6.80 -1.16 -19.94
CA THR A 98 -6.69 -2.24 -18.95
C THR A 98 -6.88 -3.60 -19.60
N ALA A 99 -7.91 -3.74 -20.43
CA ALA A 99 -8.23 -4.99 -21.11
C ALA A 99 -7.19 -5.40 -22.17
N GLU A 100 -6.50 -4.42 -22.76
CA GLU A 100 -5.46 -4.66 -23.77
C GLU A 100 -4.13 -5.09 -23.13
N LEU A 101 -3.79 -4.50 -21.99
CA LEU A 101 -2.53 -4.77 -21.28
C LEU A 101 -2.58 -6.04 -20.42
N VAL A 102 -3.73 -6.33 -19.81
CA VAL A 102 -3.88 -7.48 -18.90
C VAL A 102 -5.12 -8.25 -19.32
N SER A 103 -4.96 -9.34 -20.07
CA SER A 103 -6.09 -10.16 -20.51
C SER A 103 -6.88 -10.78 -19.34
N ASP A 104 -6.20 -11.07 -18.21
CA ASP A 104 -6.78 -11.61 -16.98
C ASP A 104 -7.19 -10.54 -15.94
N TRP A 105 -7.53 -9.33 -16.39
CA TRP A 105 -7.88 -8.19 -15.54
C TRP A 105 -9.01 -8.45 -14.54
N ARG A 106 -9.89 -9.43 -14.82
CA ARG A 106 -10.99 -9.83 -13.92
C ARG A 106 -10.55 -10.68 -12.75
N GLN A 107 -9.39 -11.33 -12.82
CA GLN A 107 -8.92 -12.20 -11.75
C GLN A 107 -8.09 -11.40 -10.75
N PRO A 108 -8.35 -11.50 -9.44
CA PRO A 108 -7.43 -10.97 -8.44
C PRO A 108 -6.08 -11.70 -8.51
N LEU A 109 -4.97 -11.03 -8.12
CA LEU A 109 -3.73 -11.75 -7.86
C LEU A 109 -3.97 -12.82 -6.78
N PRO A 110 -3.42 -14.04 -6.92
CA PRO A 110 -3.58 -15.09 -5.92
C PRO A 110 -3.07 -14.62 -4.56
N ALA A 111 -3.80 -14.95 -3.48
CA ALA A 111 -3.56 -14.42 -2.14
C ALA A 111 -2.12 -14.63 -1.64
N GLY A 112 -1.46 -15.74 -2.01
CA GLY A 112 -0.06 -16.00 -1.65
C GLY A 112 0.93 -14.97 -2.19
N GLN A 113 0.65 -14.38 -3.36
CA GLN A 113 1.49 -13.32 -3.92
C GLN A 113 1.15 -11.94 -3.33
N ARG A 114 -0.07 -11.76 -2.83
CA ARG A 114 -0.47 -10.53 -2.14
C ARG A 114 0.20 -10.43 -0.77
N ASP A 115 0.18 -11.53 -0.01
CA ASP A 115 0.73 -11.61 1.33
C ASP A 115 2.25 -11.44 1.33
N GLU A 116 2.95 -11.99 0.33
CA GLU A 116 4.39 -11.79 0.14
C GLU A 116 4.72 -10.32 -0.18
N VAL A 117 3.94 -9.66 -1.04
CA VAL A 117 4.19 -8.24 -1.39
C VAL A 117 3.81 -7.33 -0.22
N GLU A 118 2.72 -7.61 0.49
CA GLU A 118 2.32 -6.87 1.68
C GLU A 118 3.32 -7.07 2.82
N SER A 119 3.81 -8.29 3.05
CA SER A 119 4.85 -8.60 4.02
C SER A 119 6.19 -7.96 3.63
N THR A 120 6.56 -7.97 2.35
CA THR A 120 7.79 -7.28 1.89
C THR A 120 7.67 -5.77 2.04
N ALA A 121 6.49 -5.21 1.78
CA ALA A 121 6.21 -3.79 1.99
C ALA A 121 6.17 -3.43 3.48
N ALA A 122 5.60 -4.28 4.33
CA ALA A 122 5.47 -4.08 5.77
C ALA A 122 6.79 -4.32 6.53
N GLU A 123 7.58 -5.32 6.15
CA GLU A 123 8.87 -5.63 6.78
C GLU A 123 9.96 -4.62 6.41
N ARG A 124 9.85 -4.00 5.23
CA ARG A 124 10.70 -2.87 4.82
C ARG A 124 10.28 -1.53 5.41
N ARG A 125 9.03 -1.41 5.89
CA ARG A 125 8.64 -0.35 6.83
C ARG A 125 9.25 -0.71 8.19
N ALA A 126 10.56 -0.48 8.33
CA ALA A 126 11.23 -0.66 9.61
C ALA A 126 10.41 -0.03 10.74
N PRO A 127 10.31 -0.67 11.92
CA PRO A 127 9.64 -0.07 13.06
C PRO A 127 10.35 1.24 13.35
N THR A 128 9.60 2.34 13.25
CA THR A 128 10.07 3.63 13.74
C THR A 128 10.50 3.42 15.18
N VAL A 129 11.73 3.84 15.50
CA VAL A 129 12.35 3.86 16.84
C VAL A 129 11.49 4.54 17.92
N SER A 130 10.33 5.09 17.57
CA SER A 130 9.31 5.57 18.50
C SER A 130 8.43 4.48 19.11
N GLU A 131 8.52 3.23 18.63
CA GLU A 131 7.86 2.05 19.22
C GLU A 131 8.79 1.25 20.16
N MET A 132 9.86 1.89 20.67
CA MET A 132 10.63 1.37 21.83
C MET A 132 10.31 2.11 23.15
N ALA A 133 9.31 3.00 23.16
CA ALA A 133 8.86 3.68 24.39
C ALA A 133 7.50 3.19 24.91
N GLY A 134 7.02 2.02 24.47
CA GLY A 134 5.72 1.48 24.86
C GLY A 134 5.74 0.10 25.52
N PHE A 135 6.88 -0.60 25.52
CA PHE A 135 6.99 -1.98 26.03
C PHE A 135 7.49 -2.06 27.47
N GLU A 136 7.01 -1.17 28.34
CA GLU A 136 7.14 -1.34 29.80
C GLU A 136 5.80 -1.11 30.48
N ARG A 137 4.84 -2.01 30.22
CA ARG A 137 3.79 -2.32 31.19
C ARG A 137 3.30 -3.76 31.06
N ARG A 138 4.20 -4.72 31.26
CA ARG A 138 3.82 -6.04 31.77
C ARG A 138 3.62 -5.87 33.28
N SER A 139 2.43 -5.41 33.67
CA SER A 139 1.98 -5.50 35.06
C SER A 139 1.32 -6.86 35.29
N ASP A 140 1.97 -7.61 36.18
CA ASP A 140 1.37 -8.45 37.20
C ASP A 140 0.37 -9.53 36.79
N TRP A 141 0.93 -10.72 36.51
CA TRP A 141 0.40 -11.94 37.13
C TRP A 141 1.51 -12.56 37.98
N ALA A 142 1.80 -11.92 39.11
CA ALA A 142 2.49 -12.59 40.20
C ALA A 142 1.41 -13.21 41.10
N THR A 143 1.38 -14.53 41.07
CA THR A 143 0.65 -15.39 42.01
C THR A 143 0.90 -14.95 43.45
N ASP A 144 -0.12 -14.36 44.09
CA ASP A 144 -0.16 -14.21 45.54
C ASP A 144 -0.59 -15.56 46.12
N PHE A 145 0.44 -16.34 46.45
CA PHE A 145 0.37 -17.55 47.23
C PHE A 145 0.93 -17.17 48.59
N THR A 146 0.07 -17.01 49.60
CA THR A 146 0.30 -17.26 51.04
C THR A 146 -0.87 -16.66 51.82
N GLU A 147 -1.72 -17.52 52.38
CA GLU A 147 -2.17 -17.26 53.74
C GLU A 147 -2.19 -18.59 54.50
N ASP A 148 -1.21 -18.67 55.38
CA ASP A 148 -0.93 -19.68 56.39
C ASP A 148 -1.88 -19.46 57.57
N ALA A 149 -2.46 -20.54 58.08
CA ALA A 149 -2.98 -20.57 59.45
C ALA A 149 -2.84 -22.01 59.97
N ASP A 150 -1.62 -22.28 60.42
CA ASP A 150 -1.24 -23.37 61.30
C ASP A 150 -2.01 -23.33 62.66
N ASP A 151 -2.35 -24.52 63.12
CA ASP A 151 -2.45 -25.00 64.52
C ASP A 151 -3.11 -24.13 65.62
N HIS A 152 -4.17 -24.66 66.24
CA HIS A 152 -4.04 -25.12 67.63
C HIS A 152 -5.25 -25.92 68.17
N ALA A 153 -4.90 -27.16 68.56
CA ALA A 153 -5.13 -27.76 69.88
C ALA A 153 -6.52 -28.33 70.29
N ALA A 154 -6.44 -29.65 70.55
CA ALA A 154 -6.97 -30.42 71.69
C ALA A 154 -8.45 -30.85 71.69
#